data_AF-A0A848ZH36-F1
#
_entry.id   AF-A0A848ZH36-F1
#
_cell.length_a   1.000
_cell.length_b   1.000
_cell.length_c   1.000
_cell.angle_alpha   90.00
_cell.angle_beta   90.00
_cell.angle_gamma   90.00
#
_symmetry.space_group_name_H-M   'P 1'
#
loop_
_entity.id
_entity.type
_entity.pdbx_description
1 polymer ?
#
loop_
_entity_poly.entity_id
_entity_poly.type
_entity_poly.pdbx_seq_one_letter_code
_entity_poly.pdbx_strand_id
1 'polypeptide(L)'
;RFEAAEPPMVTQNGRSNGHPLSIMVKDTLTFGEEVEVPVDLVVLAVGMEPNNVSDLAGMMKLPVGADRFLQEVHPKLRPVELSVAGVLLAGTCQSPMDMGEACNGASSAAVKASSLLARGYVELDPFVAEVNMDLCAGTGSCVKACLQEGALHMVEIEEDGKKAQKAEVNPALCTGCGACVAVCPENAINIKGWTLKQYEAMVDMIVTEESAA
;
A
#
# COMPACT_ATOMS: atom_id res chain seq x y z
N ARG A 1 -6.76 -30.78 -16.31
CA ARG A 1 -5.91 -30.05 -15.33
C ARG A 1 -4.65 -30.88 -15.19
N PHE A 2 -3.47 -30.30 -15.33
CA PHE A 2 -2.19 -31.03 -15.30
C PHE A 2 -1.36 -30.57 -14.09
N GLU A 3 -0.37 -31.35 -13.69
CA GLU A 3 0.57 -30.99 -12.64
C GLU A 3 1.67 -30.07 -13.19
N ALA A 4 2.02 -28.99 -12.48
CA ALA A 4 2.96 -28.00 -12.99
C ALA A 4 4.36 -28.56 -13.31
N ALA A 5 4.77 -29.63 -12.60
CA ALA A 5 6.04 -30.32 -12.87
C ALA A 5 6.00 -31.17 -14.16
N GLU A 6 4.80 -31.52 -14.64
CA GLU A 6 4.58 -32.41 -15.78
C GLU A 6 3.61 -31.74 -16.78
N PRO A 7 4.03 -30.63 -17.43
CA PRO A 7 3.16 -29.92 -18.36
C PRO A 7 2.91 -30.76 -19.63
N PRO A 8 1.73 -30.62 -20.25
CA PRO A 8 1.44 -31.22 -21.54
C PRO A 8 2.45 -30.77 -22.59
N MET A 9 2.92 -31.72 -23.41
CA MET A 9 3.79 -31.41 -24.54
C MET A 9 2.95 -31.27 -25.81
N VAL A 10 3.09 -30.12 -26.48
CA VAL A 10 2.43 -29.87 -27.77
C VAL A 10 3.49 -29.96 -28.87
N THR A 11 3.27 -30.85 -29.83
CA THR A 11 4.17 -31.04 -30.97
C THR A 11 3.42 -30.89 -32.29
N GLN A 12 4.14 -30.53 -33.36
CA GLN A 12 3.58 -30.61 -34.70
C GLN A 12 3.40 -32.07 -35.08
N ASN A 13 2.21 -32.42 -35.54
CA ASN A 13 1.91 -33.77 -35.98
C ASN A 13 2.42 -33.96 -37.41
N GLY A 14 3.55 -34.66 -37.55
CA GLY A 14 4.15 -34.98 -38.86
C GLY A 14 3.41 -36.07 -39.64
N ARG A 15 2.35 -36.68 -39.09
CA ARG A 15 1.57 -37.74 -39.76
C ARG A 15 0.44 -37.12 -40.57
N SER A 16 0.25 -37.60 -41.80
CA SER A 16 -0.71 -37.10 -42.81
C SER A 16 -2.21 -37.29 -42.49
N ASN A 17 -2.57 -37.50 -41.23
CA ASN A 17 -3.92 -37.91 -40.79
C ASN A 17 -4.87 -36.73 -40.47
N GLY A 18 -4.69 -35.60 -41.13
CA GLY A 18 -5.67 -34.49 -41.09
C GLY A 18 -5.54 -33.51 -39.92
N HIS A 19 -4.93 -33.89 -38.79
CA HIS A 19 -4.74 -33.02 -37.63
C HIS A 19 -3.29 -32.47 -37.55
N PRO A 20 -3.06 -31.15 -37.55
CA PRO A 20 -1.73 -30.53 -37.56
C PRO A 20 -0.95 -30.59 -36.23
N LEU A 21 -1.61 -30.83 -35.09
CA LEU A 21 -0.99 -30.84 -33.76
C LEU A 21 -1.23 -32.16 -33.03
N SER A 22 -0.31 -32.51 -32.14
CA SER A 22 -0.44 -33.63 -31.20
C SER A 22 -0.15 -33.15 -29.78
N ILE A 23 -1.02 -33.50 -28.82
CA ILE A 23 -0.83 -33.21 -27.41
C ILE A 23 -0.48 -34.50 -26.69
N MET A 24 0.62 -34.51 -25.95
CA MET A 24 0.98 -35.58 -25.04
C MET A 24 0.78 -35.10 -23.60
N VAL A 25 -0.02 -35.83 -22.83
CA VAL A 25 -0.36 -35.47 -21.45
C VAL A 25 -0.53 -36.74 -20.61
N LYS A 26 -0.17 -36.67 -19.33
CA LYS A 26 -0.49 -37.73 -18.37
C LYS A 26 -1.92 -37.59 -17.88
N ASP A 27 -2.71 -38.65 -18.02
CA ASP A 27 -4.05 -38.70 -17.47
C ASP A 27 -4.01 -39.19 -16.02
N THR A 28 -4.39 -38.30 -15.10
CA THR A 28 -4.38 -38.59 -13.67
C THR A 28 -5.48 -39.57 -13.27
N LEU A 29 -6.53 -39.75 -14.08
CA LEU A 29 -7.62 -40.69 -13.82
C LEU A 29 -7.27 -42.13 -14.23
N THR A 30 -6.29 -42.31 -15.11
CA THR A 30 -5.76 -43.62 -15.53
C THR A 30 -4.48 -44.00 -14.79
N PHE A 31 -4.26 -43.45 -13.59
CA PHE A 31 -3.06 -43.70 -12.78
C PHE A 31 -1.75 -43.22 -13.45
N GLY A 32 -1.82 -42.15 -14.25
CA GLY A 32 -0.65 -41.49 -14.82
C GLY A 32 -0.20 -42.04 -16.18
N GLU A 33 -1.06 -42.75 -16.90
CA GLU A 33 -0.77 -43.16 -18.27
C GLU A 33 -0.60 -41.94 -19.19
N GLU A 34 0.38 -42.01 -20.08
CA GLU A 34 0.59 -40.99 -21.11
C GLU A 34 -0.36 -41.21 -22.29
N VAL A 35 -1.14 -40.17 -22.59
CA VAL A 35 -2.09 -40.18 -23.70
C VAL A 35 -1.63 -39.18 -24.76
N GLU A 36 -1.54 -39.66 -25.99
CA GLU A 36 -1.30 -38.84 -27.18
C GLU A 36 -2.63 -38.55 -27.90
N VAL A 37 -2.98 -37.27 -28.05
CA VAL A 37 -4.24 -36.84 -28.66
C VAL A 37 -3.95 -35.92 -29.87
N PRO A 38 -4.26 -36.35 -31.11
CA PRO A 38 -4.17 -35.49 -32.28
C PRO A 38 -5.32 -34.48 -32.29
N VAL A 39 -5.02 -33.19 -32.56
CA VAL A 39 -6.00 -32.10 -32.52
C VAL A 39 -5.76 -31.06 -33.63
N ASP A 40 -6.82 -30.34 -33.99
CA ASP A 40 -6.76 -29.24 -34.96
C ASP A 40 -6.30 -27.92 -34.36
N LEU A 41 -6.64 -27.68 -33.10
CA LEU A 41 -6.39 -26.43 -32.39
C LEU A 41 -6.11 -26.72 -30.91
N VAL A 42 -5.11 -26.02 -30.37
CA VAL A 42 -4.85 -25.97 -28.93
C VAL A 42 -5.19 -24.58 -28.44
N VAL A 43 -6.10 -24.49 -27.47
CA VAL A 43 -6.45 -23.23 -26.81
C VAL A 43 -5.75 -23.19 -25.45
N LEU A 44 -4.89 -22.18 -25.25
CA LEU A 44 -4.20 -21.97 -23.99
C LEU A 44 -5.09 -21.16 -23.05
N ALA A 45 -5.60 -21.81 -22.00
CA ALA A 45 -6.30 -21.14 -20.91
C ALA A 45 -5.27 -20.50 -19.95
N VAL A 46 -4.80 -19.31 -20.31
CA VAL A 46 -3.83 -18.54 -19.51
C VAL A 46 -4.47 -17.90 -18.28
N GLY A 47 -3.70 -17.74 -17.22
CA GLY A 47 -4.10 -16.97 -16.03
C GLY A 47 -4.10 -15.47 -16.29
N MET A 48 -4.66 -14.71 -15.35
CA MET A 48 -4.60 -13.25 -15.35
C MET A 48 -3.27 -12.78 -14.74
N GLU A 49 -2.68 -11.76 -15.36
CA GLU A 49 -1.56 -11.00 -14.82
C GLU A 49 -1.99 -9.53 -14.66
N PRO A 50 -1.42 -8.80 -13.68
CA PRO A 50 -1.74 -7.39 -13.50
C PRO A 50 -1.21 -6.57 -14.67
N ASN A 51 -2.01 -5.57 -15.09
CA ASN A 51 -1.54 -4.57 -16.03
C ASN A 51 -0.41 -3.73 -15.43
N ASN A 52 0.48 -3.20 -16.27
CA ASN A 52 1.53 -2.32 -15.79
C ASN A 52 0.96 -0.97 -15.34
N VAL A 53 0.83 -0.80 -14.02
CA VAL A 53 0.39 0.42 -13.34
C VAL A 53 1.45 0.99 -12.38
N SER A 54 2.72 0.66 -12.62
CA SER A 54 3.86 1.04 -11.75
C SER A 54 3.93 2.55 -11.49
N ASP A 55 3.66 3.36 -12.52
CA ASP A 55 3.74 4.81 -12.42
C ASP A 55 2.66 5.36 -11.49
N LEU A 56 1.43 4.84 -11.62
CA LEU A 56 0.31 5.19 -10.75
C LEU A 56 0.56 4.74 -9.31
N ALA A 57 1.05 3.51 -9.14
CA ALA A 57 1.39 2.98 -7.83
C ALA A 57 2.49 3.81 -7.16
N GLY A 58 3.51 4.25 -7.91
CA GLY A 58 4.60 5.07 -7.40
C GLY A 58 4.20 6.51 -7.05
N MET A 59 3.34 7.13 -7.87
CA MET A 59 2.82 8.48 -7.65
C MET A 59 1.90 8.53 -6.42
N MET A 60 0.95 7.59 -6.33
CA MET A 60 -0.05 7.57 -5.26
C MET A 60 0.37 6.74 -4.05
N LYS A 61 1.58 6.15 -4.07
CA LYS A 61 2.11 5.26 -3.02
C LYS A 61 1.18 4.08 -2.72
N LEU A 62 0.60 3.49 -3.77
CA LEU A 62 -0.32 2.35 -3.62
C LEU A 62 0.47 1.08 -3.25
N PRO A 63 0.00 0.30 -2.27
CA PRO A 63 0.62 -0.97 -1.92
C PRO A 63 0.39 -2.01 -3.01
N VAL A 64 1.41 -2.84 -3.26
CA VAL A 64 1.38 -3.93 -4.25
C VAL A 64 1.71 -5.23 -3.53
N GLY A 65 0.87 -6.25 -3.75
CA GLY A 65 0.98 -7.55 -3.11
C GLY A 65 2.08 -8.44 -3.71
N ALA A 66 2.32 -9.58 -3.08
CA ALA A 66 3.29 -10.57 -3.56
C ALA A 66 2.89 -11.20 -4.91
N ASP A 67 1.61 -11.15 -5.25
CA ASP A 67 1.03 -11.57 -6.54
C ASP A 67 1.11 -10.48 -7.63
N ARG A 68 1.71 -9.33 -7.31
CA ARG A 68 1.90 -8.14 -8.16
C ARG A 68 0.63 -7.32 -8.42
N PHE A 69 -0.52 -7.68 -7.83
CA PHE A 69 -1.74 -6.87 -7.91
C PHE A 69 -1.76 -5.79 -6.81
N LEU A 70 -2.71 -4.85 -6.89
CA LEU A 70 -2.88 -3.84 -5.84
C LEU A 70 -3.43 -4.48 -4.57
N GLN A 71 -2.80 -4.16 -3.43
CA GLN A 71 -3.06 -4.84 -2.16
C GLN A 71 -4.08 -4.10 -1.31
N GLU A 72 -5.21 -4.71 -1.02
CA GLU A 72 -6.17 -4.20 -0.05
C GLU A 72 -5.63 -4.20 1.38
N VAL A 73 -6.24 -3.41 2.26
CA VAL A 73 -5.88 -3.36 3.68
C VAL A 73 -6.12 -4.69 4.38
N HIS A 74 -7.25 -5.34 4.11
CA HIS A 74 -7.59 -6.62 4.73
C HIS A 74 -8.60 -7.41 3.89
N PRO A 75 -8.33 -8.67 3.53
CA PRO A 75 -9.17 -9.46 2.60
C PRO A 75 -10.64 -9.59 2.99
N LYS A 76 -10.93 -9.61 4.31
CA LYS A 76 -12.30 -9.75 4.85
C LYS A 76 -12.97 -8.45 5.30
N LEU A 77 -12.27 -7.61 6.05
CA LEU A 77 -12.85 -6.44 6.72
C LEU A 77 -12.89 -5.20 5.82
N ARG A 78 -11.88 -5.04 4.96
CA ARG A 78 -11.70 -3.85 4.11
C ARG A 78 -11.21 -4.30 2.72
N PRO A 79 -12.01 -5.13 2.01
CA PRO A 79 -11.56 -5.79 0.80
C PRO A 79 -11.33 -4.84 -0.37
N VAL A 80 -11.93 -3.65 -0.38
CA VAL A 80 -11.84 -2.70 -1.50
C VAL A 80 -11.11 -1.41 -1.12
N GLU A 81 -10.49 -1.38 0.05
CA GLU A 81 -9.82 -0.19 0.58
C GLU A 81 -8.31 -0.38 0.56
N LEU A 82 -7.57 0.68 0.22
CA LEU A 82 -6.12 0.72 0.31
C LEU A 82 -5.67 1.37 1.62
N SER A 83 -4.38 1.21 1.94
CA SER A 83 -3.75 1.91 3.07
C SER A 83 -3.73 3.43 2.87
N VAL A 84 -3.80 3.90 1.63
CA VAL A 84 -3.96 5.31 1.27
C VAL A 84 -5.43 5.70 1.41
N ALA A 85 -5.72 6.53 2.43
CA ALA A 85 -7.08 6.97 2.71
C ALA A 85 -7.73 7.67 1.50
N GLY A 86 -8.99 7.33 1.23
CA GLY A 86 -9.75 7.88 0.10
C GLY A 86 -9.50 7.18 -1.24
N VAL A 87 -8.55 6.25 -1.34
CA VAL A 87 -8.31 5.44 -2.54
C VAL A 87 -8.91 4.05 -2.36
N LEU A 88 -9.69 3.62 -3.35
CA LEU A 88 -10.43 2.35 -3.34
C LEU A 88 -10.09 1.51 -4.57
N LEU A 89 -10.29 0.21 -4.46
CA LEU A 89 -10.07 -0.78 -5.53
C LEU A 89 -11.39 -1.25 -6.13
N ALA A 90 -11.37 -1.51 -7.44
CA ALA A 90 -12.49 -2.11 -8.13
C ALA A 90 -12.00 -2.97 -9.31
N GLY A 91 -12.53 -4.20 -9.39
CA GLY A 91 -12.26 -5.13 -10.48
C GLY A 91 -10.88 -5.77 -10.40
N THR A 92 -10.40 -6.24 -11.55
CA THR A 92 -9.23 -7.13 -11.66
C THR A 92 -7.88 -6.46 -11.38
N CYS A 93 -7.86 -5.17 -11.04
CA CYS A 93 -6.63 -4.51 -10.56
C CYS A 93 -6.18 -5.02 -9.19
N GLN A 94 -7.10 -5.62 -8.43
CA GLN A 94 -6.86 -6.19 -7.11
C GLN A 94 -6.45 -7.66 -7.16
N SER A 95 -7.08 -8.46 -8.04
CA SER A 95 -6.83 -9.89 -8.17
C SER A 95 -7.51 -10.44 -9.43
N PRO A 96 -7.20 -11.67 -9.86
CA PRO A 96 -8.00 -12.37 -10.85
C PRO A 96 -9.43 -12.54 -10.34
N MET A 97 -10.41 -12.02 -11.10
CA MET A 97 -11.83 -12.05 -10.74
C MET A 97 -12.68 -12.46 -11.94
N ASP A 98 -13.80 -13.10 -11.65
CA ASP A 98 -14.89 -13.19 -12.63
C ASP A 98 -15.72 -11.90 -12.69
N MET A 99 -16.68 -11.86 -13.61
CA MET A 99 -17.54 -10.68 -13.79
C MET A 99 -18.39 -10.37 -12.55
N GLY A 100 -18.92 -11.38 -11.88
CA GLY A 100 -19.75 -11.20 -10.69
C GLY A 100 -18.95 -10.62 -9.52
N GLU A 101 -17.76 -11.16 -9.28
CA GLU A 101 -16.81 -10.67 -8.29
C GLU A 101 -16.40 -9.22 -8.59
N ALA A 102 -16.05 -8.91 -9.84
CA ALA A 102 -15.68 -7.56 -10.25
C ALA A 102 -16.83 -6.56 -10.06
N CYS A 103 -18.06 -6.93 -10.43
CA CYS A 103 -19.25 -6.09 -10.23
C CYS A 103 -19.55 -5.87 -8.74
N ASN A 104 -19.39 -6.89 -7.91
CA ASN A 104 -19.59 -6.79 -6.47
C ASN A 104 -18.53 -5.89 -5.82
N GLY A 105 -17.26 -6.06 -6.21
CA GLY A 105 -16.15 -5.21 -5.77
C GLY A 105 -16.37 -3.74 -6.15
N ALA A 106 -16.76 -3.48 -7.40
CA ALA A 106 -17.08 -2.13 -7.86
C ALA A 106 -18.24 -1.49 -7.08
N SER A 107 -19.30 -2.25 -6.79
CA SER A 107 -20.43 -1.78 -5.99
C SER A 107 -20.02 -1.45 -4.55
N SER A 108 -19.17 -2.29 -3.95
CA SER A 108 -18.59 -2.06 -2.62
C SER A 108 -17.75 -0.77 -2.58
N ALA A 109 -16.88 -0.58 -3.58
CA ALA A 109 -16.09 0.65 -3.71
C ALA A 109 -16.96 1.90 -3.88
N ALA A 110 -18.00 1.82 -4.72
CA ALA A 110 -18.93 2.93 -4.94
C ALA A 110 -19.66 3.34 -3.65
N VAL A 111 -20.15 2.37 -2.86
CA VAL A 111 -20.83 2.64 -1.58
C VAL A 111 -19.87 3.21 -0.54
N LYS A 112 -18.62 2.73 -0.49
CA LYS A 112 -17.58 3.26 0.39
C LYS A 112 -17.22 4.71 0.06
N ALA A 113 -17.01 5.01 -1.22
CA ALA A 113 -16.80 6.37 -1.70
C ALA A 113 -17.99 7.27 -1.34
N SER A 114 -19.21 6.81 -1.61
CA SER A 114 -20.43 7.56 -1.31
C SER A 114 -20.60 7.83 0.19
N SER A 115 -20.26 6.85 1.04
CA SER A 115 -20.32 7.00 2.50
C SER A 115 -19.32 8.02 3.03
N LEU A 116 -18.14 8.10 2.43
CA LEU A 116 -17.13 9.09 2.76
C LEU A 116 -17.60 10.50 2.34
N LEU A 117 -18.09 10.64 1.10
CA LEU A 117 -18.55 11.92 0.56
C LEU A 117 -19.81 12.44 1.27
N ALA A 118 -20.74 11.55 1.64
CA ALA A 118 -21.99 11.93 2.30
C ALA A 118 -21.79 12.57 3.68
N ARG A 119 -20.67 12.31 4.36
CA ARG A 119 -20.36 12.94 5.65
C ARG A 119 -20.01 14.42 5.52
N GLY A 120 -19.44 14.84 4.38
CA GLY A 120 -19.01 16.22 4.13
C GLY A 120 -17.73 16.65 4.88
N TYR A 121 -17.16 15.79 5.74
CA TYR A 121 -15.88 15.99 6.40
C TYR A 121 -15.17 14.65 6.61
N VAL A 122 -13.86 14.71 6.87
CA VAL A 122 -13.04 13.56 7.24
C VAL A 122 -12.32 13.87 8.54
N GLU A 123 -12.14 12.84 9.36
CA GLU A 123 -11.30 12.91 10.55
C GLU A 123 -9.89 12.51 10.16
N LEU A 124 -8.92 13.35 10.48
CA LEU A 124 -7.50 13.09 10.24
C LEU A 124 -6.88 12.43 11.47
N ASP A 125 -5.81 11.67 11.26
CA ASP A 125 -5.05 11.07 12.35
C ASP A 125 -4.53 12.15 13.32
N PRO A 126 -4.69 11.97 14.64
CA PRO A 126 -4.28 12.96 15.63
C PRO A 126 -2.76 12.99 15.85
N PHE A 127 -2.01 12.08 15.23
CA PHE A 127 -0.56 11.92 15.38
C PHE A 127 0.20 12.94 14.52
N VAL A 128 -0.05 14.23 14.73
CA VAL A 128 0.57 15.33 13.99
C VAL A 128 1.73 15.95 14.76
N ALA A 129 2.63 16.63 14.03
CA ALA A 129 3.74 17.36 14.63
C ALA A 129 3.25 18.58 15.43
N GLU A 130 3.95 18.90 16.51
CA GLU A 130 3.72 20.07 17.35
C GLU A 130 5.06 20.70 17.73
N VAL A 131 5.15 22.01 17.58
CA VAL A 131 6.36 22.79 17.88
C VAL A 131 6.17 23.50 19.21
N ASN A 132 7.12 23.31 20.12
CA ASN A 132 7.27 24.13 21.31
C ASN A 132 7.94 25.45 20.90
N MET A 133 7.18 26.55 20.98
CA MET A 133 7.65 27.87 20.56
C MET A 133 8.77 28.41 21.45
N ASP A 134 8.77 28.08 22.74
CA ASP A 134 9.78 28.54 23.70
C ASP A 134 11.16 27.92 23.40
N LEU A 135 11.18 26.67 22.92
CA LEU A 135 12.42 25.96 22.56
C LEU A 135 12.85 26.18 21.11
N CYS A 136 11.94 26.60 20.23
CA CYS A 136 12.25 26.72 18.81
C CYS A 136 13.20 27.91 18.55
N ALA A 137 14.41 27.61 18.07
CA ALA A 137 15.39 28.63 17.66
C ALA A 137 15.21 29.15 16.22
N GLY A 138 14.19 28.69 15.49
CA GLY A 138 13.89 29.22 14.15
C GLY A 138 14.82 28.78 13.02
N THR A 139 15.53 27.65 13.18
CA THR A 139 16.57 27.21 12.22
C THR A 139 16.05 26.80 10.84
N GLY A 140 14.77 26.41 10.73
CA GLY A 140 14.13 25.97 9.49
C GLY A 140 14.54 24.58 9.00
N SER A 141 15.35 23.82 9.75
CA SER A 141 15.74 22.45 9.37
C SER A 141 14.54 21.52 9.19
N CYS A 142 13.53 21.66 10.04
CA CYS A 142 12.29 20.88 9.99
C CYS A 142 11.48 21.10 8.70
N VAL A 143 11.42 22.35 8.21
CA VAL A 143 10.73 22.69 6.96
C VAL A 143 11.41 22.00 5.78
N LYS A 144 12.74 22.01 5.71
CA LYS A 144 13.52 21.36 4.65
C LYS A 144 13.42 19.84 4.68
N ALA A 145 13.28 19.24 5.86
CA ALA A 145 13.15 17.80 6.02
C ALA A 145 11.73 17.28 5.79
N CYS A 146 10.72 18.16 5.72
CA CYS A 146 9.34 17.74 5.57
C CYS A 146 9.09 17.18 4.17
N LEU A 147 8.51 15.97 4.12
CA LEU A 147 8.13 15.32 2.87
C LEU A 147 6.80 15.87 2.30
N GLN A 148 6.05 16.60 3.12
CA GLN A 148 4.76 17.18 2.75
C GLN A 148 4.90 18.69 2.61
N GLU A 149 4.75 19.18 1.38
CA GLU A 149 4.84 20.60 1.10
C GLU A 149 3.76 21.37 1.86
N GLY A 150 4.16 22.47 2.54
CA GLY A 150 3.25 23.31 3.31
C GLY A 150 2.82 22.75 4.68
N ALA A 151 3.15 21.50 5.02
CA ALA A 151 2.86 20.96 6.35
C ALA A 151 3.67 21.65 7.46
N LEU A 152 4.85 22.17 7.13
CA LEU A 152 5.70 22.96 8.01
C LEU A 152 6.09 24.25 7.29
N HIS A 153 6.00 25.38 7.98
CA HIS A 153 6.39 26.68 7.46
C HIS A 153 6.98 27.55 8.58
N MET A 154 7.67 28.62 8.17
CA MET A 154 8.23 29.58 9.12
C MET A 154 7.25 30.75 9.30
N VAL A 155 7.05 31.15 10.54
CA VAL A 155 6.24 32.30 10.92
C VAL A 155 7.05 33.28 11.74
N GLU A 156 6.77 34.57 11.56
CA GLU A 156 7.34 35.63 12.37
C GLU A 156 6.44 35.86 13.58
N ILE A 157 7.01 35.72 14.77
CA ILE A 157 6.34 36.06 16.03
C ILE A 157 7.08 37.21 16.72
N GLU A 158 6.36 37.97 17.53
CA GLU A 158 6.95 38.99 18.38
C GLU A 158 7.10 38.43 19.80
N GLU A 159 8.35 38.30 20.24
CA GLU A 159 8.73 37.73 21.53
C GLU A 159 9.62 38.77 22.24
N ASP A 160 9.19 39.26 23.40
CA ASP A 160 9.88 40.33 24.16
C ASP A 160 10.23 41.60 23.36
N GLY A 161 9.34 42.01 22.45
CA GLY A 161 9.54 43.18 21.58
C GLY A 161 10.60 42.98 20.49
N LYS A 162 11.03 41.74 20.25
CA LYS A 162 11.91 41.36 19.14
C LYS A 162 11.17 40.41 18.21
N LYS A 163 11.41 40.57 16.91
CA LYS A 163 10.92 39.66 15.88
C LYS A 163 11.75 38.38 15.90
N ALA A 164 11.10 37.24 16.08
CA ALA A 164 11.70 35.92 16.03
C ALA A 164 11.00 35.07 14.96
N GLN A 165 11.76 34.25 14.25
CA GLN A 165 11.22 33.26 13.31
C GLN A 165 11.02 31.94 14.04
N LYS A 166 9.86 31.33 13.92
CA LYS A 166 9.54 30.03 14.53
C LYS A 166 8.90 29.11 13.49
N ALA A 167 9.01 27.81 13.70
CA ALA A 167 8.35 26.84 12.84
C ALA A 167 6.91 26.62 13.31
N GLU A 168 5.96 26.60 12.39
CA GLU A 168 4.56 26.27 12.63
C GLU A 168 4.13 25.10 11.75
N VAL A 169 3.31 24.22 12.32
CA VAL A 169 2.78 23.02 11.64
C VAL A 169 1.36 23.30 11.18
N ASN A 170 1.07 23.02 9.92
CA ASN A 170 -0.30 22.86 9.44
C ASN A 170 -0.74 21.42 9.72
N PRO A 171 -1.62 21.17 10.72
CA PRO A 171 -2.01 19.83 11.09
C PRO A 171 -2.81 19.11 9.99
N ALA A 172 -3.46 19.85 9.09
CA ALA A 172 -4.25 19.26 8.01
C ALA A 172 -3.39 18.59 6.92
N LEU A 173 -2.11 18.96 6.81
CA LEU A 173 -1.17 18.42 5.82
C LEU A 173 -0.13 17.48 6.45
N CYS A 174 -0.01 17.49 7.78
CA CYS A 174 0.97 16.69 8.49
C CYS A 174 0.56 15.21 8.51
N THR A 175 1.41 14.33 7.96
CA THR A 175 1.18 12.88 7.98
C THR A 175 1.81 12.17 9.19
N GLY A 176 2.37 12.91 10.15
CA GLY A 176 2.91 12.32 11.38
C GLY A 176 4.21 11.54 11.24
N CYS A 177 4.89 11.59 10.08
CA CYS A 177 6.06 10.73 9.79
C CYS A 177 7.29 10.94 10.69
N GLY A 178 7.36 12.02 11.48
CA GLY A 178 8.44 12.26 12.44
C GLY A 178 9.77 12.76 11.86
N ALA A 179 9.90 12.93 10.54
CA ALA A 179 11.16 13.41 9.92
C ALA A 179 11.66 14.75 10.49
N CYS A 180 10.74 15.65 10.85
CA CYS A 180 11.06 16.94 11.45
C CYS A 180 11.60 16.85 12.88
N VAL A 181 11.17 15.84 13.66
CA VAL A 181 11.63 15.61 15.04
C VAL A 181 13.11 15.23 15.02
N ALA A 182 13.50 14.33 14.13
CA ALA A 182 14.88 13.82 14.05
C ALA A 182 15.93 14.88 13.66
N VAL A 183 15.53 15.98 13.01
CA VAL A 183 16.45 17.03 12.53
C VAL A 183 16.43 18.30 13.37
N CYS A 184 15.57 18.37 14.40
CA CYS A 184 15.46 19.56 15.24
C CYS A 184 16.61 19.60 16.26
N PRO A 185 17.56 20.55 16.17
CA PRO A 185 18.70 20.60 17.09
C PRO A 185 18.30 20.90 18.54
N GLU A 186 17.19 21.61 18.73
CA GLU A 186 16.68 22.02 20.05
C GLU A 186 15.68 21.03 20.65
N ASN A 187 15.38 19.92 19.97
CA ASN A 187 14.28 19.00 20.32
C ASN A 187 12.93 19.71 20.56
N ALA A 188 12.72 20.83 19.86
CA ALA A 188 11.53 21.67 20.01
C ALA A 188 10.29 21.08 19.34
N ILE A 189 10.42 20.02 18.53
CA ILE A 189 9.32 19.42 17.78
C ILE A 189 9.07 18.01 18.29
N ASN A 190 7.81 17.68 18.55
CA ASN A 190 7.36 16.32 18.85
C ASN A 190 6.21 15.94 17.91
N ILE A 191 5.89 14.66 17.85
CA ILE A 191 4.62 14.21 17.27
C ILE A 191 3.68 13.84 18.42
N LYS A 192 2.43 14.30 18.35
CA LYS A 192 1.38 13.96 19.32
C LYS A 192 1.21 12.44 19.38
N GLY A 193 1.13 11.88 20.57
CA GLY A 193 0.94 10.43 20.81
C GLY A 193 2.23 9.62 20.95
N TRP A 194 3.38 10.08 20.45
CA TRP A 194 4.68 9.40 20.61
C TRP A 194 5.86 10.38 20.70
N THR A 195 5.80 11.25 21.71
CA THR A 195 6.86 12.22 22.03
C THR A 195 8.22 11.54 22.27
N LEU A 196 9.31 12.28 22.10
CA LEU A 196 10.66 11.74 22.33
C LEU A 196 10.81 11.17 23.74
N LYS A 197 10.24 11.82 24.75
CA LYS A 197 10.23 11.33 26.14
C LYS A 197 9.50 10.00 26.32
N GLN A 198 8.43 9.75 25.56
CA GLN A 198 7.74 8.46 25.59
C GLN A 198 8.61 7.37 24.97
N TYR A 199 9.36 7.68 23.90
CA TYR A 199 10.34 6.76 23.34
C TYR A 199 11.51 6.48 24.29
N GLU A 200 12.07 7.51 24.93
CA GLU A 200 13.10 7.36 25.96
C GLU A 200 12.62 6.43 27.08
N ALA A 201 11.41 6.66 27.60
CA ALA A 201 10.83 5.79 28.63
C ALA A 201 10.64 4.33 28.14
N MET A 202 10.26 4.11 26.88
CA MET A 202 10.18 2.75 26.32
C MET A 202 11.55 2.08 26.22
N VAL A 203 12.59 2.83 25.82
CA VAL A 203 13.96 2.31 25.74
C VAL A 203 14.50 2.01 27.13
N ASP A 204 14.32 2.92 28.09
CA ASP A 204 14.73 2.74 29.48
C ASP A 204 14.12 1.45 30.06
N MET A 205 12.82 1.21 29.85
CA MET A 205 12.16 -0.01 30.30
C MET A 205 12.66 -1.29 29.63
N ILE A 206 13.15 -1.23 28.39
CA ILE A 206 13.73 -2.39 27.71
C ILE A 206 15.10 -2.75 28.30
N VAL A 207 15.86 -1.75 28.74
CA VAL A 207 17.22 -1.95 29.26
C VAL A 207 17.28 -2.14 30.77
N THR A 208 16.20 -1.86 31.50
CA THR A 208 16.10 -2.15 32.94
C THR A 208 16.08 -3.66 33.20
N GLU A 209 16.84 -4.11 34.21
CA GLU A 209 16.85 -5.50 34.68
C GLU A 209 15.62 -5.86 35.54
N GLU A 210 14.74 -4.89 35.81
CA GLU A 210 13.47 -5.14 36.48
C GLU A 210 12.53 -5.92 35.54
N SER A 211 12.49 -7.24 35.73
CA SER A 211 11.44 -8.06 35.14
C SER A 211 10.08 -7.54 35.59
N ALA A 212 9.21 -7.20 34.63
CA ALA A 212 7.82 -6.85 34.90
C ALA A 212 7.19 -7.89 35.85
N ALA A 213 6.97 -7.48 37.10
CA ALA A 213 6.36 -8.30 38.15
C ALA A 213 4.83 -8.33 37.99
#